data_AF-A0A496SG55-F1
#
_entry.id   AF-A0A496SG55-F1
#
_cell.length_a   1.000
_cell.length_b   1.000
_cell.length_c   1.000
_cell.angle_alpha   90.00
_cell.angle_beta   90.00
_cell.angle_gamma   90.00
#
_symmetry.space_group_name_H-M   'P 1'
#
loop_
_entity.id
_entity.type
_entity.pdbx_description
1 polymer ?
#
loop_
_entity_poly.entity_id
_entity_poly.type
_entity_poly.pdbx_seq_one_letter_code
_entity_poly.pdbx_strand_id
1 'polypeptide(L)'
;MQKEKSIRGEIEKLGYRVVYVPHKLIEDYIACYKVRYKGKLVFPLAAEKLGIPLNEIWISEKYREFEEYILYHELMEIKHRAKGYTSKHAHELAVEDTEEKYRGDPKYERLCREINVASKETMIKLLGIDEETFQKIQENRPYHTIDEILEKIPTIGEQLFRKIKEYFWCIN
;
A
#
# COMPACT_ATOMS: atom_id res chain seq x y z
N MET A 1 31.41 -3.06 8.70
CA MET A 1 30.03 -3.53 8.50
C MET A 1 29.10 -2.73 9.40
N GLN A 2 28.51 -1.66 8.89
CA GLN A 2 27.45 -0.95 9.62
C GLN A 2 26.23 -1.89 9.63
N LYS A 3 25.69 -2.20 10.81
CA LYS A 3 24.36 -2.82 10.91
C LYS A 3 23.39 -1.86 10.21
N GLU A 4 22.91 -2.21 9.03
CA GLU A 4 21.82 -1.48 8.40
C GLU A 4 20.68 -1.38 9.42
N LYS A 5 20.27 -0.15 9.73
CA LYS A 5 19.13 0.07 10.62
C LYS A 5 17.91 -0.44 9.86
N SER A 6 17.28 -1.50 10.34
CA SER A 6 16.01 -1.95 9.76
C SER A 6 14.99 -0.82 9.84
N ILE A 7 14.08 -0.76 8.87
CA ILE A 7 13.00 0.25 8.85
C ILE A 7 12.16 0.18 10.12
N ARG A 8 11.83 -1.03 10.60
CA ARG A 8 11.21 -1.23 11.91
C ARG A 8 11.99 -0.55 13.04
N GLY A 9 13.32 -0.68 13.06
CA GLY A 9 14.16 -0.02 14.05
C GLY A 9 14.17 1.51 13.94
N GLU A 10 13.90 2.09 12.77
CA GLU A 10 13.69 3.54 12.62
C GLU A 10 12.33 3.98 13.15
N ILE A 11 11.26 3.23 12.81
CA ILE A 11 9.90 3.44 13.30
C ILE A 11 9.86 3.41 14.84
N GLU A 12 10.48 2.40 15.45
CA GLU A 12 10.54 2.25 16.91
C GLU A 12 11.33 3.37 17.59
N LYS A 13 12.41 3.87 16.97
CA LYS A 13 13.18 5.03 17.48
C LYS A 13 12.39 6.33 17.44
N LEU A 14 11.41 6.44 16.55
CA LEU A 14 10.46 7.55 16.51
C LEU A 14 9.36 7.40 17.58
N GLY A 15 9.35 6.31 18.34
CA GLY A 15 8.38 6.03 19.38
C GLY A 15 7.06 5.47 18.85
N TYR A 16 7.07 4.92 17.63
CA TYR A 16 5.87 4.37 17.00
C TYR A 16 5.79 2.86 17.24
N ARG A 17 4.57 2.37 17.45
CA ARG A 17 4.28 0.95 17.59
C ARG A 17 3.66 0.42 16.29
N VAL A 18 4.28 -0.61 15.73
CA VAL A 18 3.68 -1.38 14.63
C VAL A 18 2.72 -2.39 15.22
N VAL A 19 1.45 -2.33 14.82
CA VAL A 19 0.39 -3.22 15.29
C VAL A 19 -0.18 -3.97 14.09
N TYR A 20 -0.22 -5.29 14.19
CA TYR A 20 -0.91 -6.09 13.17
C TYR A 20 -2.35 -6.27 13.58
N VAL A 21 -3.26 -5.96 12.66
CA VAL A 21 -4.70 -6.04 12.90
C VAL A 21 -5.35 -7.01 11.92
N PRO A 22 -6.51 -7.60 12.27
CA PRO A 22 -7.27 -8.45 11.35
C PRO A 22 -7.50 -7.74 10.02
N HIS A 23 -7.26 -8.42 8.90
CA HIS A 23 -7.38 -7.79 7.59
C HIS A 23 -8.76 -7.16 7.36
N LYS A 24 -9.83 -7.84 7.79
CA LYS A 24 -11.22 -7.36 7.71
C LYS A 24 -11.45 -6.01 8.41
N LEU A 25 -10.63 -5.64 9.39
CA LEU A 25 -10.77 -4.37 10.10
C LEU A 25 -10.27 -3.19 9.25
N ILE A 26 -9.32 -3.44 8.34
CA ILE A 26 -8.67 -2.41 7.54
C ILE A 26 -8.64 -2.77 6.05
N GLU A 27 -9.59 -3.57 5.55
CA GLU A 27 -9.51 -4.20 4.22
C GLU A 27 -9.34 -3.21 3.05
N ASP A 28 -9.79 -1.98 3.22
CA ASP A 28 -9.57 -0.86 2.28
C ASP A 28 -8.11 -0.37 2.22
N TYR A 29 -7.25 -0.81 3.14
CA TYR A 29 -5.89 -0.32 3.34
C TYR A 29 -4.91 -1.46 3.70
N ILE A 30 -3.71 -1.47 3.11
CA ILE A 30 -2.65 -2.37 3.58
C ILE A 30 -2.18 -1.97 4.99
N ALA A 31 -2.06 -0.67 5.20
CA ALA A 31 -1.63 -0.05 6.43
C ALA A 31 -2.28 1.32 6.61
N CYS A 32 -2.33 1.78 7.86
CA CYS A 32 -2.81 3.11 8.21
C CYS A 32 -2.16 3.55 9.51
N TYR A 33 -1.93 4.86 9.68
CA TYR A 33 -1.16 5.37 10.82
C TYR A 33 -1.80 6.58 11.48
N LYS A 34 -1.49 6.78 12.76
CA LYS A 34 -1.70 8.04 13.45
C LYS A 34 -0.52 8.33 14.35
N VAL A 35 0.31 9.30 13.96
CA VAL A 35 1.60 9.52 14.64
C VAL A 35 1.88 11.00 14.92
N ARG A 36 2.71 11.26 15.93
CA ARG A 36 3.31 12.58 16.15
C ARG A 36 4.75 12.59 15.65
N TYR A 37 4.98 13.12 14.45
CA TYR A 37 6.31 13.28 13.88
C TYR A 37 6.83 14.70 14.09
N LYS A 38 7.95 14.85 14.81
CA LYS A 38 8.59 16.15 15.11
C LYS A 38 7.60 17.20 15.64
N GLY A 39 6.74 16.79 16.58
CA GLY A 39 5.71 17.64 17.20
C GLY A 39 4.42 17.78 16.40
N LYS A 40 4.44 17.51 15.09
CA LYS A 40 3.26 17.59 14.21
C LYS A 40 2.46 16.29 14.26
N LEU A 41 1.13 16.41 14.35
CA LEU A 41 0.23 15.27 14.24
C LEU A 41 0.00 14.96 12.76
N VAL A 42 0.29 13.73 12.32
CA VAL A 42 0.22 13.30 10.91
C VAL A 42 -0.59 12.00 10.83
N PHE A 43 -1.67 12.01 10.06
CA PHE A 43 -2.56 10.88 9.85
C PHE A 43 -3.48 11.12 8.63
N PRO A 44 -3.89 10.08 7.90
CA PRO A 44 -4.99 10.15 6.95
C PRO A 44 -6.36 10.15 7.66
N LEU A 45 -7.42 10.66 7.03
CA LEU A 45 -8.78 10.66 7.59
C LEU A 45 -9.28 9.25 7.99
N ALA A 46 -8.82 8.22 7.28
CA ALA A 46 -9.10 6.82 7.60
C ALA A 46 -8.69 6.44 9.04
N ALA A 47 -7.59 7.01 9.56
CA ALA A 47 -7.11 6.71 10.90
C ALA A 47 -8.08 7.17 11.99
N GLU A 48 -8.88 8.21 11.74
CA GLU A 48 -9.93 8.65 12.67
C GLU A 48 -11.10 7.67 12.67
N LYS A 49 -11.55 7.27 11.48
CA LYS A 49 -12.65 6.30 11.32
C LYS A 49 -12.29 4.95 11.95
N LEU A 50 -11.04 4.52 11.80
CA LEU A 50 -10.51 3.29 12.36
C LEU A 50 -10.18 3.39 13.86
N GLY A 51 -10.24 4.59 14.45
CA GLY A 51 -9.94 4.79 15.86
C GLY A 51 -8.47 4.47 16.22
N ILE A 52 -7.54 4.66 15.29
CA ILE A 52 -6.11 4.32 15.50
C ILE A 52 -5.57 5.16 16.66
N PRO A 53 -4.96 4.54 17.70
CA PRO A 53 -4.35 5.27 18.79
C PRO A 53 -3.14 6.11 18.35
N LEU A 54 -2.80 7.14 19.12
CA LEU A 54 -1.63 7.97 18.82
C LEU A 54 -0.34 7.14 18.90
N ASN A 55 0.54 7.36 17.93
CA ASN A 55 1.82 6.68 17.72
C ASN A 55 1.70 5.21 17.33
N GLU A 56 0.65 4.86 16.61
CA GLU A 56 0.49 3.52 16.03
C GLU A 56 0.49 3.57 14.51
N ILE A 57 1.09 2.52 13.93
CA ILE A 57 1.00 2.16 12.52
C ILE A 57 0.37 0.78 12.48
N TRP A 58 -0.85 0.70 11.99
CA TRP A 58 -1.55 -0.55 11.79
C TRP A 58 -1.17 -1.13 10.43
N ILE A 59 -0.90 -2.43 10.40
CA ILE A 59 -0.67 -3.21 9.18
C ILE A 59 -1.64 -4.39 9.19
N SER A 60 -2.23 -4.72 8.05
CA SER A 60 -3.05 -5.93 7.93
C SER A 60 -2.17 -7.14 8.21
N GLU A 61 -2.62 -8.03 9.09
CA GLU A 61 -1.85 -9.21 9.49
C GLU A 61 -1.48 -10.13 8.31
N LYS A 62 -2.28 -10.12 7.23
CA LYS A 62 -1.99 -10.87 6.00
C LYS A 62 -0.77 -10.35 5.23
N TYR A 63 -0.43 -9.07 5.38
CA TYR A 63 0.71 -8.45 4.71
C TYR A 63 1.97 -8.42 5.56
N ARG A 64 2.02 -9.16 6.67
CA ARG A 64 3.17 -9.20 7.59
C ARG A 64 4.49 -9.52 6.88
N GLU A 65 4.48 -10.39 5.89
CA GLU A 65 5.69 -10.70 5.13
C GLU A 65 6.26 -9.48 4.41
N PHE A 66 5.44 -8.53 3.98
CA PHE A 66 5.83 -7.33 3.23
C PHE A 66 6.10 -6.11 4.09
N GLU A 67 6.14 -6.29 5.41
CA GLU A 67 6.23 -5.21 6.39
C GLU A 67 7.30 -4.17 6.06
N GLU A 68 8.48 -4.61 5.64
CA GLU A 68 9.60 -3.69 5.40
C GLU A 68 9.24 -2.62 4.36
N TYR A 69 8.65 -3.04 3.25
CA TYR A 69 8.25 -2.15 2.15
C TYR A 69 7.12 -1.22 2.59
N ILE A 70 6.13 -1.78 3.29
CA ILE A 70 4.97 -1.03 3.80
C ILE A 70 5.43 0.04 4.80
N LEU A 71 6.23 -0.34 5.80
CA LEU A 71 6.73 0.61 6.79
C LEU A 71 7.62 1.69 6.17
N TYR A 72 8.39 1.34 5.13
CA TYR A 72 9.21 2.32 4.44
C TYR A 72 8.32 3.35 3.74
N HIS A 73 7.33 2.89 2.98
CA HIS A 73 6.34 3.73 2.33
C HIS A 73 5.64 4.65 3.34
N GLU A 74 5.08 4.10 4.42
CA GLU A 74 4.39 4.88 5.46
C GLU A 74 5.32 5.93 6.10
N LEU A 75 6.57 5.55 6.38
CA LEU A 75 7.55 6.48 6.96
C LEU A 75 7.88 7.64 6.01
N MET A 76 8.04 7.36 4.72
CA MET A 76 8.32 8.39 3.73
C MET A 76 7.11 9.32 3.55
N GLU A 77 5.90 8.77 3.48
CA GLU A 77 4.68 9.57 3.43
C GLU A 77 4.55 10.48 4.68
N ILE A 78 4.74 9.93 5.89
CA ILE A 78 4.75 10.69 7.15
C ILE A 78 5.77 11.85 7.08
N LYS A 79 6.99 11.58 6.62
CA LYS A 79 8.06 12.58 6.50
C LYS A 79 7.66 13.69 5.52
N HIS A 80 7.07 13.35 4.38
CA HIS A 80 6.64 14.32 3.36
C HIS A 80 5.43 15.15 3.83
N ARG A 81 4.42 14.52 4.43
CA ARG A 81 3.29 15.25 5.03
C ARG A 81 3.74 16.21 6.12
N ALA A 82 4.72 15.83 6.93
CA ALA A 82 5.27 16.72 7.95
C ALA A 82 6.04 17.93 7.37
N LYS A 83 6.55 17.84 6.13
CA LYS A 83 7.12 18.97 5.38
C LYS A 83 6.05 19.94 4.87
N GLY A 84 4.78 19.54 4.89
CA GLY A 84 3.63 20.37 4.48
C GLY A 84 3.03 19.99 3.12
N TYR A 85 3.47 18.90 2.51
CA TYR A 85 2.85 18.40 1.29
C TYR A 85 1.43 17.90 1.53
N THR A 86 0.58 18.02 0.51
CA THR A 86 -0.79 17.48 0.53
C THR A 86 -0.74 15.95 0.66
N SER A 87 -1.84 15.33 1.11
CA SER A 87 -1.90 13.87 1.24
C SER A 87 -1.59 13.16 -0.08
N LYS A 88 -2.14 13.67 -1.20
CA LYS A 88 -1.91 13.11 -2.53
C LYS A 88 -0.43 13.22 -2.94
N HIS A 89 0.15 14.42 -2.83
CA HIS A 89 1.52 14.62 -3.27
C HIS A 89 2.56 13.92 -2.38
N ALA A 90 2.31 13.86 -1.06
CA ALA A 90 3.16 13.10 -0.16
C ALA A 90 3.13 11.59 -0.45
N HIS A 91 1.97 11.08 -0.86
CA HIS A 91 1.82 9.68 -1.28
C HIS A 91 2.59 9.40 -2.58
N GLU A 92 2.46 10.26 -3.59
CA GLU A 92 3.22 10.15 -4.84
C GLU A 92 4.73 10.11 -4.58
N LEU A 93 5.25 11.00 -3.74
CA LEU A 93 6.66 11.00 -3.35
C LEU A 93 7.07 9.74 -2.58
N ALA A 94 6.20 9.20 -1.71
CA ALA A 94 6.48 7.98 -0.98
C ALA A 94 6.53 6.74 -1.89
N VAL A 95 5.69 6.70 -2.94
CA VAL A 95 5.78 5.69 -4.00
C VAL A 95 7.12 5.80 -4.73
N GLU A 96 7.51 7.01 -5.14
CA GLU A 96 8.82 7.25 -5.80
C GLU A 96 10.00 6.80 -4.92
N ASP A 97 10.00 7.17 -3.63
CA ASP A 97 11.05 6.75 -2.69
C ASP A 97 11.13 5.22 -2.57
N THR A 98 9.97 4.55 -2.50
CA THR A 98 9.89 3.09 -2.34
C THR A 98 10.38 2.38 -3.60
N GLU A 99 9.98 2.88 -4.78
CA GLU A 99 10.46 2.40 -6.07
C GLU A 99 11.97 2.62 -6.24
N GLU A 100 12.51 3.78 -5.87
CA GLU A 100 13.95 4.03 -5.94
C GLU A 100 14.73 3.04 -5.07
N LYS A 101 14.20 2.72 -3.89
CA LYS A 101 14.89 1.86 -2.93
C LYS A 101 14.81 0.38 -3.25
N TYR A 102 13.64 -0.11 -3.65
CA TYR A 102 13.35 -1.56 -3.70
C TYR A 102 13.14 -2.12 -5.10
N ARG A 103 13.27 -1.31 -6.15
CA ARG A 103 13.17 -1.80 -7.53
C ARG A 103 14.09 -2.99 -7.78
N GLY A 104 13.52 -4.05 -8.33
CA GLY A 104 14.24 -5.29 -8.62
C GLY A 104 14.35 -6.25 -7.44
N ASP A 105 13.90 -5.89 -6.23
CA ASP A 105 13.70 -6.85 -5.14
C ASP A 105 12.50 -7.76 -5.49
N PRO A 106 12.68 -9.09 -5.64
CA PRO A 106 11.60 -9.98 -6.06
C PRO A 106 10.36 -9.97 -5.15
N LYS A 107 10.54 -9.70 -3.85
CA LYS A 107 9.45 -9.68 -2.89
C LYS A 107 8.71 -8.35 -2.91
N TYR A 108 9.41 -7.24 -3.16
CA TYR A 108 8.75 -5.97 -3.45
C TYR A 108 7.97 -6.03 -4.77
N GLU A 109 8.57 -6.55 -5.83
CA GLU A 109 7.90 -6.75 -7.13
C GLU A 109 6.67 -7.66 -7.00
N ARG A 110 6.70 -8.65 -6.10
CA ARG A 110 5.53 -9.44 -5.73
C ARG A 110 4.45 -8.57 -5.07
N LEU A 111 4.78 -7.72 -4.09
CA LEU A 111 3.81 -6.82 -3.46
C LEU A 111 3.13 -5.92 -4.50
N CYS A 112 3.90 -5.33 -5.43
CA CYS A 112 3.37 -4.46 -6.49
C CYS A 112 2.40 -5.18 -7.45
N ARG A 113 2.38 -6.52 -7.44
CA ARG A 113 1.45 -7.35 -8.22
C ARG A 113 0.25 -7.84 -7.41
N GLU A 114 0.07 -7.39 -6.17
CA GLU A 114 -1.17 -7.62 -5.45
C GLU A 114 -2.26 -6.70 -6.02
N ILE A 115 -3.40 -7.26 -6.41
CA ILE A 115 -4.41 -6.57 -7.24
C ILE A 115 -5.06 -5.37 -6.54
N ASN A 116 -5.11 -5.37 -5.21
CA ASN A 116 -5.69 -4.30 -4.40
C ASN A 116 -4.75 -3.12 -4.21
N VAL A 117 -3.46 -3.30 -4.52
CA VAL A 117 -2.41 -2.30 -4.22
C VAL A 117 -1.64 -1.89 -5.45
N ALA A 118 -1.68 -2.69 -6.51
CA ALA A 118 -0.98 -2.44 -7.76
C ALA A 118 -1.20 -1.01 -8.28
N SER A 119 -0.09 -0.34 -8.61
CA SER A 119 -0.10 1.02 -9.14
C SER A 119 -0.61 1.07 -10.58
N LYS A 120 -1.04 2.25 -11.01
CA LYS A 120 -1.46 2.51 -12.39
C LYS A 120 -0.38 2.10 -13.38
N GLU A 121 0.85 2.51 -13.12
CA GLU A 121 2.02 2.28 -13.96
C GLU A 121 2.29 0.77 -14.11
N THR A 122 2.19 0.01 -13.02
CA THR A 122 2.36 -1.45 -13.02
C THR A 122 1.27 -2.13 -13.87
N MET A 123 0.01 -1.73 -13.69
CA MET A 123 -1.11 -2.32 -14.41
C MET A 123 -1.09 -1.98 -15.90
N ILE A 124 -0.83 -0.73 -16.28
CA ILE A 124 -0.70 -0.32 -17.68
C ILE A 124 0.45 -1.10 -18.34
N LYS A 125 1.61 -1.19 -17.69
CA LYS A 125 2.79 -1.88 -18.23
C LYS A 125 2.53 -3.37 -18.47
N LEU A 126 1.88 -4.06 -17.54
CA LEU A 126 1.70 -5.53 -17.62
C LEU A 126 0.47 -5.93 -18.45
N LEU A 127 -0.61 -5.17 -18.35
CA LEU A 127 -1.89 -5.53 -18.98
C LEU A 127 -2.09 -4.86 -20.34
N GLY A 128 -1.46 -3.70 -20.56
CA GLY A 128 -1.71 -2.84 -21.73
C GLY A 128 -3.09 -2.19 -21.70
N ILE A 129 -3.58 -1.85 -20.50
CA ILE A 129 -4.87 -1.18 -20.30
C ILE A 129 -4.74 0.34 -20.36
N ASP A 130 -5.86 1.02 -20.59
CA ASP A 130 -5.97 2.47 -20.49
C ASP A 130 -6.30 2.92 -19.05
N GLU A 131 -6.30 4.25 -18.85
CA GLU A 131 -6.59 4.85 -17.55
C GLU A 131 -8.04 4.62 -17.10
N GLU A 132 -9.01 4.57 -18.02
CA GLU A 132 -10.41 4.29 -17.69
C GLU A 132 -10.57 2.87 -17.12
N THR A 133 -9.94 1.89 -17.75
CA THR A 133 -9.97 0.50 -17.29
C THR A 133 -9.25 0.37 -15.94
N PHE A 134 -8.12 1.05 -15.76
CA PHE A 134 -7.43 1.08 -14.47
C PHE A 134 -8.33 1.69 -13.37
N GLN A 135 -8.98 2.83 -13.65
CA GLN A 135 -9.88 3.49 -12.70
C GLN A 135 -11.03 2.55 -12.29
N LYS A 136 -11.67 1.86 -13.24
CA LYS A 136 -12.70 0.86 -12.94
C LYS A 136 -12.20 -0.23 -11.99
N ILE A 137 -10.98 -0.73 -12.22
CA ILE A 137 -10.39 -1.75 -11.34
C ILE A 137 -10.12 -1.18 -9.95
N GLN A 138 -9.58 0.04 -9.87
CA GLN A 138 -9.27 0.70 -8.62
C GLN A 138 -10.53 1.00 -7.79
N GLU A 139 -11.60 1.50 -8.41
CA GLU A 139 -12.86 1.86 -7.76
C GLU A 139 -13.61 0.67 -7.17
N ASN A 140 -13.36 -0.55 -7.69
CA ASN A 140 -14.00 -1.78 -7.25
C ASN A 140 -13.18 -2.59 -6.23
N ARG A 141 -12.00 -2.08 -5.83
CA ARG A 141 -11.22 -2.62 -4.70
C ARG A 141 -11.98 -2.39 -3.37
N PRO A 142 -11.78 -3.26 -2.35
CA PRO A 142 -10.93 -4.45 -2.38
C PRO A 142 -11.61 -5.66 -3.04
N TYR A 143 -10.82 -6.49 -3.70
CA TYR A 143 -11.15 -7.84 -4.15
C TYR A 143 -10.68 -8.85 -3.11
N HIS A 144 -11.45 -9.90 -2.86
CA HIS A 144 -11.06 -11.03 -1.99
C HIS A 144 -10.59 -12.24 -2.79
N THR A 145 -10.92 -12.28 -4.08
CA THR A 145 -10.38 -13.23 -5.05
C THR A 145 -10.17 -12.51 -6.38
N ILE A 146 -9.29 -13.04 -7.23
CA ILE A 146 -9.14 -12.49 -8.59
C ILE A 146 -10.43 -12.65 -9.40
N ASP A 147 -11.24 -13.68 -9.13
CA ASP A 147 -12.48 -13.95 -9.86
C ASP A 147 -13.57 -12.89 -9.64
N GLU A 148 -13.59 -12.22 -8.48
CA GLU A 148 -14.52 -11.10 -8.19
C GLU A 148 -14.41 -9.95 -9.21
N ILE A 149 -13.30 -9.84 -9.95
CA ILE A 149 -13.14 -8.83 -11.00
C ILE A 149 -14.21 -8.97 -12.09
N LEU A 150 -14.57 -10.20 -12.48
CA LEU A 150 -15.62 -10.41 -13.49
C LEU A 150 -17.02 -10.08 -12.96
N GLU A 151 -17.24 -10.29 -11.66
CA GLU A 151 -18.51 -9.98 -11.01
C GLU A 151 -18.70 -8.47 -10.86
N LYS A 152 -17.65 -7.77 -10.42
CA LYS A 152 -17.66 -6.32 -10.18
C LYS A 152 -17.53 -5.50 -11.46
N ILE A 153 -16.84 -6.03 -12.48
CA ILE A 153 -16.58 -5.34 -13.75
C ILE A 153 -16.91 -6.27 -14.93
N PRO A 154 -18.22 -6.48 -15.22
CA PRO A 154 -18.64 -7.39 -16.30
C PRO A 154 -18.16 -6.97 -17.69
N THR A 155 -17.69 -5.73 -17.86
CA THR A 155 -17.12 -5.23 -19.12
C THR A 155 -15.69 -5.68 -19.36
N ILE A 156 -15.01 -6.30 -18.39
CA ILE A 156 -13.67 -6.86 -18.60
C ILE A 156 -13.79 -8.10 -19.51
N GLY A 157 -13.18 -8.00 -20.69
CA GLY A 157 -13.11 -9.11 -21.62
C GLY A 157 -12.24 -10.27 -21.10
N GLU A 158 -12.55 -11.48 -21.56
CA GLU A 158 -11.88 -12.71 -21.12
C GLU A 158 -10.35 -12.68 -21.30
N GLN A 159 -9.85 -12.11 -22.41
CA GLN A 159 -8.42 -12.01 -22.67
C GLN A 159 -7.70 -11.14 -21.63
N LEU A 160 -8.30 -10.00 -21.26
CA LEU A 160 -7.74 -9.13 -20.22
C LEU A 160 -7.79 -9.82 -18.86
N PHE A 161 -8.90 -10.48 -18.53
CA PHE A 161 -9.02 -11.25 -17.29
C PHE A 161 -7.96 -12.35 -17.16
N ARG A 162 -7.68 -13.08 -18.25
CA ARG A 162 -6.60 -14.09 -18.27
C ARG A 162 -5.23 -13.46 -17.97
N LYS A 163 -4.91 -12.30 -18.53
CA LYS A 163 -3.67 -11.56 -18.21
C LYS A 163 -3.62 -11.12 -16.75
N ILE A 164 -4.75 -10.67 -16.19
CA ILE A 164 -4.82 -10.30 -14.77
C ILE A 164 -4.47 -11.51 -13.90
N LYS A 165 -5.06 -12.69 -14.18
CA LYS A 165 -4.73 -13.94 -13.47
C LYS A 165 -3.27 -14.39 -13.62
N GLU A 166 -2.65 -14.08 -14.76
CA GLU A 166 -1.25 -14.44 -15.02
C GLU A 166 -0.27 -13.56 -14.22
N TYR A 167 -0.54 -12.25 -14.15
CA TYR A 167 0.41 -11.30 -13.58
C TYR A 167 0.12 -10.88 -12.15
N PHE A 168 -1.14 -10.93 -11.71
CA PHE A 168 -1.57 -10.41 -10.43
C PHE A 168 -2.10 -11.52 -9.53
N TRP A 169 -2.00 -11.25 -8.23
CA TRP A 169 -2.52 -12.11 -7.19
C TRP A 169 -3.37 -11.30 -6.21
N CYS A 170 -4.16 -11.99 -5.41
CA CYS A 170 -5.03 -11.37 -4.42
C CYS A 170 -4.71 -11.97 -3.05
N ILE A 171 -4.56 -11.13 -2.03
CA ILE A 171 -4.40 -11.59 -0.67
C ILE A 171 -5.74 -12.20 -0.18
N ASN A 172 -5.71 -13.44 0.29
CA ASN A 172 -6.88 -14.13 0.87
C ASN A 172 -6.57 -14.67 2.26
#